data_AF-A0A8F1WIL1-F1
#
_entry.id   AF-A0A8F1WIL1-F1
#
_cell.length_a   1.000
_cell.length_b   1.000
_cell.length_c   1.000
_cell.angle_alpha   90.00
_cell.angle_beta   90.00
_cell.angle_gamma   90.00
#
_symmetry.space_group_name_H-M   'P 1'
#
loop_
_entity.id
_entity.type
_entity.pdbx_description
1 polymer ?
#
loop_
_entity_poly.entity_id
_entity_poly.type
_entity_poly.pdbx_seq_one_letter_code
_entity_poly.pdbx_strand_id
1 'polypeptide(L)'
;MTKKIKEPKQTINKSMPAPSIPNKMPSLPADIFSTQISVHTGPLPNPVTLQEYEKVMPGLAERIVLLVENEQKHKHKIDDDVMSLNKDVINIESKERRLGQIFGIIIGLAGLIASVICASFQAQTTASIIGGTTVVGLVTVFVIGKKLKDSTQTKE
;
A
#
# COMPACT_ATOMS: atom_id res chain seq x y z
N MET A 1 -20.09 -8.55 -50.17
CA MET A 1 -20.50 -7.46 -49.26
C MET A 1 -19.92 -7.72 -47.86
N THR A 2 -18.96 -6.86 -47.45
CA THR A 2 -18.67 -6.34 -46.08
C THR A 2 -18.76 -7.25 -44.83
N LYS A 3 -17.89 -7.24 -43.80
CA LYS A 3 -16.67 -6.51 -43.38
C LYS A 3 -16.30 -7.01 -41.96
N LYS A 4 -14.99 -7.10 -41.61
CA LYS A 4 -14.31 -7.03 -40.28
C LYS A 4 -13.08 -7.98 -40.33
N ILE A 5 -11.82 -7.55 -40.45
CA ILE A 5 -10.90 -6.69 -39.65
C ILE A 5 -10.53 -7.25 -38.26
N LYS A 6 -9.20 -7.47 -38.10
CA LYS A 6 -8.31 -7.53 -36.90
C LYS A 6 -8.27 -8.86 -36.09
N GLU A 7 -7.13 -9.41 -35.63
CA GLU A 7 -5.71 -9.00 -35.44
C GLU A 7 -4.77 -10.23 -35.65
N PRO A 8 -3.41 -10.09 -35.68
CA PRO A 8 -2.67 -10.31 -34.43
C PRO A 8 -1.37 -9.47 -34.25
N LYS A 9 -0.98 -9.41 -32.98
CA LYS A 9 0.22 -8.80 -32.37
C LYS A 9 1.52 -9.12 -33.10
N GLN A 10 2.46 -8.16 -33.15
CA GLN A 10 3.89 -8.46 -33.00
C GLN A 10 4.78 -7.23 -32.73
N THR A 11 5.56 -7.39 -31.67
CA THR A 11 6.74 -6.67 -31.20
C THR A 11 7.77 -6.43 -32.32
N ILE A 12 8.27 -5.20 -32.52
CA ILE A 12 9.55 -4.97 -33.18
C ILE A 12 10.28 -3.80 -32.51
N ASN A 13 11.30 -4.13 -31.73
CA ASN A 13 12.41 -3.25 -31.38
C ASN A 13 13.45 -3.35 -32.50
N LYS A 14 13.73 -2.28 -33.25
CA LYS A 14 15.06 -2.02 -33.84
C LYS A 14 15.16 -0.61 -34.45
N SER A 15 16.12 0.14 -33.93
CA SER A 15 16.84 1.28 -34.52
C SER A 15 16.49 1.73 -35.95
N MET A 16 16.16 3.02 -36.10
CA MET A 16 16.29 3.77 -37.35
C MET A 16 16.90 5.16 -37.08
N PRO A 17 17.59 5.74 -38.09
CA PRO A 17 18.84 6.48 -37.94
C PRO A 17 18.66 7.99 -37.78
N ALA A 18 19.73 8.65 -37.32
CA ALA A 18 19.84 10.10 -37.23
C ALA A 18 19.52 10.78 -38.59
N PRO A 19 18.65 11.79 -38.63
CA PRO A 19 18.43 12.58 -39.84
C PRO A 19 19.67 13.44 -40.12
N SER A 20 20.24 13.26 -41.30
CA SER A 20 21.32 14.06 -41.89
C SER A 20 20.94 15.53 -42.00
N ILE A 21 21.73 16.42 -41.39
CA ILE A 21 21.57 17.88 -41.44
C ILE A 21 22.05 18.40 -42.82
N PRO A 22 21.19 19.02 -43.65
CA PRO A 22 21.63 19.70 -44.86
C PRO A 22 22.24 21.06 -44.49
N ASN A 23 23.51 21.21 -44.83
CA ASN A 23 24.29 22.43 -44.66
C ASN A 23 23.90 23.47 -45.72
N LYS A 24 23.06 24.45 -45.38
CA LYS A 24 23.04 25.78 -46.01
C LYS A 24 22.28 26.75 -45.10
N MET A 25 22.95 27.77 -44.59
CA MET A 25 22.30 28.92 -43.98
C MET A 25 21.77 29.84 -45.09
N PRO A 26 20.47 30.16 -45.14
CA PRO A 26 19.99 31.46 -45.56
C PRO A 26 19.79 32.31 -44.30
N SER A 27 20.45 33.45 -44.24
CA SER A 27 20.26 34.47 -43.22
C SER A 27 18.81 34.99 -43.25
N LEU A 28 18.00 34.61 -42.26
CA LEU A 28 16.74 35.28 -41.93
C LEU A 28 16.89 35.96 -40.56
N PRO A 29 16.35 37.18 -40.37
CA PRO A 29 16.50 37.93 -39.12
C PRO A 29 15.96 37.10 -37.95
N ALA A 30 16.82 36.88 -36.97
CA ALA A 30 16.56 36.10 -35.78
C ALA A 30 15.72 36.90 -34.78
N ASP A 31 14.42 37.02 -35.02
CA ASP A 31 13.46 37.24 -33.93
C ASP A 31 13.08 35.87 -33.37
N ILE A 32 14.02 35.28 -32.62
CA ILE A 32 13.77 34.09 -31.82
C ILE A 32 12.99 34.55 -30.59
N PHE A 33 11.67 34.46 -30.67
CA PHE A 33 10.79 34.63 -29.51
C PHE A 33 11.02 33.46 -28.55
N SER A 34 11.93 33.63 -27.59
CA SER A 34 12.18 32.66 -26.53
C SER A 34 11.00 32.64 -25.56
N THR A 35 10.05 31.73 -25.75
CA THR A 35 9.01 31.46 -24.74
C THR A 35 9.66 30.84 -23.50
N GLN A 36 9.89 31.63 -22.46
CA GLN A 36 10.29 31.09 -21.16
C GLN A 36 9.09 30.42 -20.49
N ILE A 37 9.14 29.10 -20.33
CA ILE A 37 8.14 28.32 -19.59
C ILE A 37 8.68 28.15 -18.16
N SER A 38 8.17 28.92 -17.20
CA SER A 38 8.46 28.68 -15.77
C SER A 38 7.55 27.58 -15.24
N VAL A 39 8.08 26.37 -15.08
CA VAL A 39 7.36 25.28 -14.41
C VAL A 39 7.62 25.40 -12.92
N HIS A 40 6.60 25.76 -12.15
CA HIS A 40 6.69 25.78 -10.68
C HIS A 40 6.08 24.50 -10.12
N THR A 41 6.79 23.85 -9.19
CA THR A 41 6.33 22.64 -8.53
C THR A 41 6.20 22.94 -7.05
N GLY A 42 4.97 23.21 -6.62
CA GLY A 42 4.63 23.54 -5.25
C GLY A 42 3.17 23.96 -5.18
N PRO A 43 2.52 23.81 -4.02
CA PRO A 43 1.12 24.17 -3.88
C PRO A 43 0.89 25.69 -3.94
N LEU A 44 1.95 26.49 -3.73
CA LEU A 44 1.92 27.95 -3.87
C LEU A 44 2.62 28.41 -5.16
N PRO A 45 2.08 29.45 -5.82
CA PRO A 45 2.79 30.13 -6.89
C PRO A 45 4.10 30.75 -6.36
N ASN A 46 5.05 31.02 -7.25
CA ASN A 46 6.25 31.74 -6.83
C ASN A 46 5.87 33.15 -6.30
N PRO A 47 6.71 33.77 -5.46
CA PRO A 47 6.41 35.07 -4.85
C PRO A 47 6.17 36.20 -5.87
N VAL A 48 6.85 36.14 -7.03
CA VAL A 48 6.75 37.13 -8.10
C VAL A 48 5.37 37.07 -8.77
N THR A 49 4.89 35.87 -9.09
CA THR A 49 3.58 35.60 -9.66
C THR A 49 2.45 35.88 -8.64
N LEU A 50 2.66 35.61 -7.35
CA LEU A 50 1.74 36.06 -6.29
C LEU A 50 1.58 37.58 -6.28
N GLN A 51 2.67 38.33 -6.47
CA GLN A 51 2.64 39.78 -6.55
C GLN A 51 1.94 40.28 -7.82
N GLU A 52 2.06 39.55 -8.93
CA GLU A 52 1.30 39.83 -10.16
C GLU A 52 -0.20 39.58 -9.97
N TYR A 53 -0.59 38.52 -9.27
CA TYR A 53 -2.00 38.27 -8.93
C TYR A 53 -2.62 39.39 -8.10
N GLU A 54 -1.87 39.93 -7.14
CA GLU A 54 -2.30 41.07 -6.32
C GLU A 54 -2.50 42.35 -7.15
N LYS A 55 -1.66 42.56 -8.19
CA LYS A 55 -1.80 43.69 -9.12
C LYS A 55 -3.01 43.54 -10.05
N VAL A 56 -3.39 42.31 -10.40
CA VAL A 56 -4.58 42.02 -11.23
C VAL A 56 -5.85 42.26 -10.44
N MET A 57 -5.90 41.76 -9.20
CA MET A 57 -7.02 41.98 -8.29
C MET A 57 -6.51 42.05 -6.85
N PRO A 58 -6.69 43.18 -6.16
CA PRO A 58 -6.26 43.30 -4.77
C PRO A 58 -7.01 42.28 -3.89
N GLY A 59 -6.28 41.58 -3.02
CA GLY A 59 -6.75 40.49 -2.17
C GLY A 59 -6.71 39.09 -2.79
N LEU A 60 -6.31 38.96 -4.07
CA LEU A 60 -6.22 37.65 -4.73
C LEU A 60 -5.08 36.81 -4.16
N ALA A 61 -3.93 37.42 -3.84
CA ALA A 61 -2.79 36.68 -3.29
C ALA A 61 -3.15 36.04 -1.93
N GLU A 62 -3.82 36.80 -1.06
CA GLU A 62 -4.31 36.31 0.24
C GLU A 62 -5.30 35.15 0.07
N ARG A 63 -6.23 35.26 -0.89
CA ARG A 63 -7.21 34.21 -1.16
C ARG A 63 -6.58 32.92 -1.70
N ILE A 64 -5.52 33.03 -2.51
CA ILE A 64 -4.75 31.88 -2.99
C ILE A 64 -4.01 31.21 -1.83
N VAL A 65 -3.34 31.98 -0.97
CA VAL A 65 -2.65 31.43 0.21
C VAL A 65 -3.63 30.72 1.13
N LEU A 66 -4.79 31.33 1.41
CA LEU A 66 -5.83 30.75 2.25
C LEU A 66 -6.43 29.47 1.65
N LEU A 67 -6.58 29.42 0.32
CA LEU A 67 -7.01 28.21 -0.38
C LEU A 67 -5.98 27.08 -0.22
N VAL A 68 -4.69 27.39 -0.35
CA VAL A 68 -3.62 26.40 -0.16
C VAL A 68 -3.55 25.93 1.30
N GLU A 69 -3.67 26.83 2.28
CA GLU A 69 -3.71 26.44 3.69
C GLU A 69 -4.89 25.52 4.00
N ASN A 70 -6.06 25.79 3.44
CA ASN A 70 -7.24 24.95 3.61
C ASN A 70 -7.04 23.57 2.96
N GLU A 71 -6.44 23.53 1.78
CA GLU A 71 -6.06 22.28 1.11
C GLU A 71 -5.07 21.47 1.96
N GLN A 72 -4.05 22.11 2.54
CA GLN A 72 -3.08 21.44 3.44
C GLN A 72 -3.75 20.93 4.72
N LYS A 73 -4.61 21.74 5.35
CA LYS A 73 -5.38 21.31 6.53
C LYS A 73 -6.29 20.12 6.21
N HIS A 74 -6.91 20.10 5.03
CA HIS A 74 -7.74 18.98 4.61
C HIS A 74 -6.90 17.71 4.37
N LYS A 75 -5.74 17.85 3.70
CA LYS A 75 -4.81 16.73 3.51
C LYS A 75 -4.30 16.17 4.83
N HIS A 76 -3.87 17.02 5.76
CA HIS A 76 -3.45 16.57 7.09
C HIS A 76 -4.57 15.85 7.84
N LYS A 77 -5.82 16.31 7.76
CA LYS A 77 -6.96 15.59 8.36
C LYS A 77 -7.16 14.21 7.73
N ILE A 78 -7.06 14.10 6.40
CA ILE A 78 -7.14 12.82 5.72
C ILE A 78 -5.99 11.90 6.17
N ASP A 79 -4.77 12.43 6.23
CA ASP A 79 -3.60 11.66 6.65
C ASP A 79 -3.71 11.20 8.11
N ASP A 80 -4.21 12.05 9.00
CA ASP A 80 -4.48 11.74 10.41
C ASP A 80 -5.58 10.67 10.55
N ASP A 81 -6.68 10.81 9.80
CA ASP A 81 -7.79 9.85 9.79
C ASP A 81 -7.31 8.49 9.26
N VAL A 82 -6.56 8.47 8.16
CA VAL A 82 -5.96 7.25 7.59
C VAL A 82 -4.98 6.62 8.58
N MET A 83 -4.16 7.42 9.26
CA MET A 83 -3.24 6.90 10.28
C MET A 83 -4.00 6.29 11.47
N SER A 84 -5.11 6.90 11.88
CA SER A 84 -5.95 6.39 12.97
C SER A 84 -6.61 5.05 12.61
N LEU A 85 -7.16 4.93 11.40
CA LEU A 85 -7.73 3.70 10.87
C LEU A 85 -6.70 2.57 10.81
N ASN A 86 -5.48 2.86 10.34
CA ASN A 86 -4.40 1.88 10.30
C ASN A 86 -4.02 1.38 11.70
N LYS A 87 -3.98 2.25 12.70
CA LYS A 87 -3.71 1.86 14.09
C LYS A 87 -4.79 0.93 14.64
N ASP A 88 -6.05 1.21 14.34
CA ASP A 88 -7.16 0.39 14.81
C ASP A 88 -7.16 -1.01 14.19
N VAL A 89 -6.88 -1.11 12.88
CA VAL A 89 -6.74 -2.40 12.19
C VAL A 89 -5.60 -3.24 12.79
N ILE A 90 -4.42 -2.64 13.00
CA ILE A 90 -3.27 -3.33 13.63
C ILE A 90 -3.60 -3.80 15.05
N ASN A 91 -4.35 -2.99 15.81
CA ASN A 91 -4.77 -3.34 17.16
C ASN A 91 -5.81 -4.45 17.20
N ILE A 92 -6.68 -4.56 16.19
CA ILE A 92 -7.68 -5.63 16.09
C ILE A 92 -7.01 -6.96 15.75
N GLU A 93 -6.15 -7.00 14.73
CA GLU A 93 -5.46 -8.23 14.32
C GLU A 93 -4.59 -8.81 15.44
N SER A 94 -3.91 -7.94 16.19
CA SER A 94 -3.08 -8.37 17.31
C SER A 94 -3.90 -8.88 18.50
N LYS A 95 -5.11 -8.36 18.72
CA LYS A 95 -6.03 -8.86 19.75
C LYS A 95 -6.62 -10.21 19.37
N GLU A 96 -7.11 -10.38 18.14
CA GLU A 96 -7.67 -11.66 17.67
C GLU A 96 -6.67 -12.80 17.79
N ARG A 97 -5.41 -12.54 17.43
CA ARG A 97 -4.32 -13.52 17.56
C ARG A 97 -4.06 -13.91 19.01
N ARG A 98 -4.09 -12.95 19.94
CA ARG A 98 -3.92 -13.21 21.38
C ARG A 98 -5.09 -14.00 21.96
N LEU A 99 -6.33 -13.65 21.59
CA LEU A 99 -7.53 -14.38 22.01
C LEU A 99 -7.47 -15.82 21.51
N GLY A 100 -7.14 -16.04 20.23
CA GLY A 100 -6.99 -17.39 19.66
C GLY A 100 -5.94 -18.24 20.40
N GLN A 101 -4.81 -17.65 20.79
CA GLN A 101 -3.79 -18.36 21.58
C GLN A 101 -4.29 -18.73 22.98
N ILE A 102 -5.03 -17.84 23.64
CA ILE A 102 -5.61 -18.10 24.98
C ILE A 102 -6.64 -19.23 24.89
N PHE A 103 -7.57 -19.18 23.93
CA PHE A 103 -8.54 -20.26 23.71
C PHE A 103 -7.86 -21.58 23.37
N GLY A 104 -6.79 -21.56 22.58
CA GLY A 104 -5.98 -22.74 22.28
C GLY A 104 -5.34 -23.36 23.52
N ILE A 105 -4.80 -22.53 24.43
CA ILE A 105 -4.24 -23.01 25.71
C ILE A 105 -5.33 -23.60 26.60
N ILE A 106 -6.50 -22.95 26.69
CA ILE A 106 -7.63 -23.44 27.49
C ILE A 106 -8.11 -24.81 27.00
N ILE A 107 -8.32 -24.96 25.69
CA ILE A 107 -8.76 -26.23 25.08
C ILE A 107 -7.69 -27.31 25.25
N GLY A 108 -6.42 -26.97 25.03
CA GLY A 108 -5.30 -27.89 25.22
C GLY A 108 -5.19 -28.39 26.65
N LEU A 109 -5.33 -27.50 27.63
CA LEU A 109 -5.30 -27.85 29.05
C LEU A 109 -6.52 -28.69 29.45
N ALA A 110 -7.71 -28.34 28.96
CA ALA A 110 -8.92 -29.12 29.20
C ALA A 110 -8.80 -30.56 28.65
N GLY A 111 -8.24 -30.71 27.44
CA GLY A 111 -7.99 -32.03 26.83
C GLY A 111 -6.97 -32.86 27.61
N LEU A 112 -5.89 -32.23 28.10
CA LEU A 112 -4.91 -32.91 28.96
C LEU A 112 -5.50 -33.33 30.30
N ILE A 113 -6.28 -32.48 30.96
CA ILE A 113 -6.96 -32.82 32.23
C ILE A 113 -7.92 -33.98 32.00
N ALA A 114 -8.72 -33.94 30.93
CA ALA A 114 -9.62 -35.05 30.57
C ALA A 114 -8.84 -36.35 30.33
N SER A 115 -7.70 -36.28 29.64
CA SER A 115 -6.81 -37.44 29.43
C SER A 115 -6.31 -38.04 30.74
N VAL A 116 -5.90 -37.21 31.70
CA VAL A 116 -5.41 -37.66 33.02
C VAL A 116 -6.55 -38.30 33.82
N ILE A 117 -7.75 -37.71 33.80
CA ILE A 117 -8.93 -38.27 34.47
C ILE A 117 -9.27 -39.64 33.87
N CYS A 118 -9.28 -39.79 32.54
CA CYS A 118 -9.52 -41.08 31.89
C CYS A 118 -8.46 -42.13 32.25
N ALA A 119 -7.20 -41.73 32.42
CA ALA A 119 -6.13 -42.64 32.85
C ALA A 119 -6.40 -43.18 34.26
N SER A 120 -6.95 -42.37 35.17
CA SER A 120 -7.29 -42.76 36.54
C SER A 120 -8.42 -43.79 36.63
N PHE A 121 -9.30 -43.87 35.63
CA PHE A 121 -10.40 -44.86 35.57
C PHE A 121 -10.01 -46.18 34.88
N GLN A 122 -8.72 -46.54 34.85
CA GLN A 122 -8.17 -47.72 34.14
C GLN A 122 -8.39 -47.73 32.60
N ALA A 123 -8.87 -46.64 32.00
CA ALA A 123 -9.06 -46.53 30.55
C ALA A 123 -7.77 -46.07 29.83
N GLN A 124 -6.68 -46.83 30.01
CA GLN A 124 -5.33 -46.42 29.58
C GLN A 124 -5.20 -46.26 28.06
N THR A 125 -5.86 -47.10 27.26
CA THR A 125 -5.90 -46.97 25.79
C THR A 125 -6.60 -45.67 25.37
N THR A 126 -7.73 -45.36 25.97
CA THR A 126 -8.51 -44.14 25.67
C THR A 126 -7.76 -42.88 26.09
N ALA A 127 -7.13 -42.89 27.27
CA ALA A 127 -6.28 -41.80 27.74
C ALA A 127 -5.10 -41.56 26.80
N SER A 128 -4.45 -42.62 26.32
CA SER A 128 -3.32 -42.51 25.39
C SER A 128 -3.72 -41.87 24.06
N ILE A 129 -4.89 -42.26 23.52
CA ILE A 129 -5.41 -41.70 22.28
C ILE A 129 -5.77 -40.22 22.46
N ILE A 130 -6.51 -39.88 23.52
CA ILE A 130 -6.93 -38.49 23.77
C ILE A 130 -5.71 -37.60 24.05
N GLY A 131 -4.80 -38.01 24.93
CA GLY A 131 -3.59 -37.25 25.23
C GLY A 131 -2.66 -37.11 24.03
N GLY A 132 -2.41 -38.22 23.31
CA GLY A 132 -1.56 -38.23 22.12
C GLY A 132 -2.11 -37.35 20.99
N THR A 133 -3.40 -37.49 20.67
CA THR A 133 -4.04 -36.66 19.63
C THR A 133 -4.08 -35.18 20.01
N THR A 134 -4.30 -34.86 21.29
CA THR A 134 -4.28 -33.46 21.78
C THR A 134 -2.91 -32.83 21.57
N VAL A 135 -1.82 -33.52 21.94
CA VAL A 135 -0.44 -33.01 21.77
C VAL A 135 -0.10 -32.85 20.30
N VAL A 136 -0.38 -33.86 19.47
CA VAL A 136 -0.13 -33.79 18.02
C VAL A 136 -0.92 -32.67 17.37
N GLY A 137 -2.19 -32.50 17.76
CA GLY A 137 -3.04 -31.41 17.29
C GLY A 137 -2.48 -30.03 17.62
N LEU A 138 -2.07 -29.81 18.87
CA LEU A 138 -1.45 -28.55 19.31
C LEU A 138 -0.16 -28.27 18.55
N VAL A 139 0.75 -29.24 18.45
CA VAL A 139 2.01 -29.10 17.70
C VAL A 139 1.75 -28.75 16.24
N THR A 140 0.78 -29.42 15.61
CA THR A 140 0.41 -29.16 14.22
C THR A 140 -0.09 -27.73 14.03
N VAL A 141 -0.97 -27.24 14.90
CA VAL A 141 -1.45 -25.85 14.88
C VAL A 141 -0.31 -24.85 15.07
N PHE A 142 0.62 -25.11 15.99
CA PHE A 142 1.79 -24.25 16.20
C PHE A 142 2.74 -24.23 14.99
N VAL A 143 3.00 -25.38 14.36
CA VAL A 143 3.87 -25.49 13.17
C VAL A 143 3.23 -24.78 11.97
N ILE A 144 1.94 -25.00 11.71
CA ILE A 144 1.20 -24.32 10.63
C ILE A 144 1.16 -22.82 10.89
N GLY A 145 0.85 -22.41 12.13
CA GLY A 145 0.84 -21.01 12.53
C GLY A 145 2.20 -20.32 12.34
N LYS A 146 3.31 -21.03 12.57
CA LYS A 146 4.66 -20.54 12.29
C LYS A 146 4.91 -20.40 10.78
N LYS A 147 4.59 -21.43 9.99
CA LYS A 147 4.80 -21.40 8.53
C LYS A 147 4.02 -20.29 7.83
N LEU A 148 2.78 -20.03 8.27
CA LEU A 148 1.96 -18.94 7.76
C LEU A 148 2.60 -17.57 8.07
N LYS A 149 3.10 -17.37 9.30
CA LYS A 149 3.79 -16.12 9.69
C LYS A 149 5.04 -15.85 8.83
N ASP A 150 5.82 -16.88 8.54
CA ASP A 150 7.05 -16.74 7.74
C ASP A 150 6.75 -16.43 6.27
N SER A 151 5.65 -16.98 5.73
CA SER A 151 5.22 -16.73 4.35
C SER A 151 4.68 -15.32 4.09
N THR A 152 4.05 -14.69 5.11
CA THR A 152 3.54 -13.32 5.00
C THR A 152 4.67 -12.30 4.99
N GLN A 153 5.77 -12.54 5.72
CA GLN A 153 6.92 -11.63 5.77
C GLN A 153 7.85 -11.70 4.54
N THR A 154 7.68 -12.68 3.65
CA THR A 154 8.49 -12.79 2.42
C THR A 154 7.82 -12.07 1.23
N LYS A 155 6.60 -11.54 1.39
CA LYS A 155 5.81 -10.91 0.32
C LYS A 155 5.71 -9.39 0.42
N GLU A 156 6.30 -8.77 1.43
CA GLU A 156 6.53 -7.32 1.51
C GLU A 156 7.99 -7.00 1.16
#